data_AF-F4N189-F1
#
_entry.id   AF-F4N189-F1
#
_cell.length_a   1.000
_cell.length_b   1.000
_cell.length_c   1.000
_cell.angle_alpha   90.00
_cell.angle_beta   90.00
_cell.angle_gamma   90.00
#
_symmetry.space_group_name_H-M   'P 1'
#
loop_
_entity.id
_entity.type
_entity.pdbx_description
1 polymer ?
#
loop_
_entity_poly.entity_id
_entity_poly.type
_entity_poly.pdbx_seq_one_letter_code
_entity_poly.pdbx_strand_id
1 'polypeptide(L)'
;MEQKLAEVRKMRVDDNTAWRNGLKRSGITDFRFHDLRHTWASWLVQAGVPLSALQEMGGWESIEMVRRYAHLSPNHLTEHARKIDEVMGFNVTNLALLKKVADN
;
A
#
# COMPACT_ATOMS: atom_id res chain seq x y z
N MET A 1 -7.75 -54.03 -20.50
CA MET A 1 -7.32 -52.62 -20.69
C MET A 1 -7.80 -51.85 -19.48
N GLU A 2 -6.96 -51.78 -18.44
CA GLU A 2 -7.30 -51.09 -17.19
C GLU A 2 -6.37 -49.89 -17.08
N GLN A 3 -6.93 -48.69 -17.22
CA GLN A 3 -6.16 -47.44 -17.08
C GLN A 3 -5.92 -47.21 -15.59
N LYS A 4 -4.66 -47.31 -15.15
CA LYS A 4 -4.24 -46.84 -13.82
C LYS A 4 -4.40 -45.32 -13.78
N LEU A 5 -5.39 -44.83 -13.02
CA LEU A 5 -5.49 -43.43 -12.63
C LEU A 5 -4.20 -43.03 -11.89
N ALA A 6 -3.54 -41.98 -12.36
CA ALA A 6 -2.32 -41.48 -11.74
C ALA A 6 -2.59 -41.09 -10.27
N GLU A 7 -1.84 -41.68 -9.33
CA GLU A 7 -1.91 -41.33 -7.91
C GLU A 7 -1.56 -39.84 -7.74
N VAL A 8 -2.54 -39.04 -7.29
CA VAL A 8 -2.34 -37.64 -6.98
C VAL A 8 -1.35 -37.54 -5.82
N ARG A 9 -0.13 -37.08 -6.10
CA ARG A 9 0.92 -36.93 -5.12
C ARG A 9 0.50 -35.90 -4.06
N LYS A 10 0.32 -36.35 -2.82
CA LYS A 10 -0.12 -35.49 -1.71
C LYS A 10 0.87 -34.33 -1.51
N MET A 11 0.38 -33.09 -1.56
CA MET A 11 1.21 -31.90 -1.38
C MET A 11 1.84 -31.92 0.02
N ARG A 12 3.15 -31.66 0.10
CA ARG A 12 3.95 -31.80 1.32
C ARG A 12 3.51 -30.87 2.45
N VAL A 13 2.90 -29.74 2.10
CA VAL A 13 2.37 -28.73 3.02
C VAL A 13 1.02 -28.28 2.49
N ASP A 14 -0.01 -28.33 3.33
CA ASP A 14 -1.31 -27.76 3.00
C ASP A 14 -1.42 -26.36 3.59
N ASP A 15 -1.10 -25.37 2.77
CA ASP A 15 -1.14 -23.95 3.15
C ASP A 15 -2.55 -23.51 3.57
N ASN A 16 -3.60 -24.19 3.07
CA ASN A 16 -4.98 -23.89 3.46
C ASN A 16 -5.27 -24.29 4.90
N THR A 17 -4.71 -25.42 5.37
CA THR A 17 -4.87 -25.84 6.76
C THR A 17 -4.15 -24.88 7.70
N ALA A 18 -2.92 -24.48 7.36
CA ALA A 18 -2.17 -23.50 8.14
C ALA A 18 -2.91 -22.14 8.19
N TRP A 19 -3.42 -21.67 7.05
CA TRP A 19 -4.21 -20.45 6.93
C TRP A 19 -5.46 -20.47 7.82
N ARG A 20 -6.29 -21.52 7.71
CA ARG A 20 -7.52 -21.66 8.50
C ARG A 20 -7.24 -21.71 10.00
N ASN A 21 -6.19 -22.41 10.41
CA ASN A 21 -5.76 -22.43 11.81
C ASN A 21 -5.30 -21.04 12.29
N GLY A 22 -4.60 -20.29 11.44
CA GLY A 22 -4.25 -18.89 11.69
C GLY A 22 -5.46 -18.01 11.94
N LEU A 23 -6.45 -18.06 11.04
CA LEU A 23 -7.71 -17.31 11.18
C LEU A 23 -8.48 -17.67 12.46
N LYS A 24 -8.56 -18.97 12.77
CA LYS A 24 -9.22 -19.45 13.99
C LYS A 24 -8.54 -18.91 15.25
N ARG A 25 -7.20 -18.83 15.25
CA ARG A 25 -6.43 -18.31 16.39
C ARG A 25 -6.52 -16.79 16.54
N SER A 26 -6.63 -16.05 15.43
CA SER A 26 -6.79 -14.59 15.47
C SER A 26 -8.23 -14.15 15.77
N GLY A 27 -9.21 -15.06 15.68
CA GLY A 27 -10.63 -14.75 15.91
C GLY A 27 -11.27 -13.94 14.78
N ILE A 28 -10.64 -13.90 13.61
CA ILE A 28 -11.13 -13.12 12.46
C ILE A 28 -12.04 -14.00 11.59
N THR A 29 -13.23 -13.49 11.30
CA THR A 29 -14.20 -14.11 10.38
C THR A 29 -14.27 -13.34 9.05
N ASP A 30 -14.63 -14.03 7.96
CA ASP A 30 -14.77 -13.45 6.61
C ASP A 30 -13.50 -12.73 6.08
N PHE A 31 -12.33 -13.33 6.31
CA PHE A 31 -11.05 -12.81 5.82
C PHE A 31 -10.44 -13.76 4.78
N ARG A 32 -10.08 -13.21 3.62
CA ARG A 32 -9.47 -13.93 2.51
C ARG A 32 -7.97 -13.70 2.49
N PHE A 33 -7.23 -14.64 1.91
CA PHE A 33 -5.77 -14.52 1.82
C PHE A 33 -5.34 -13.25 1.06
N HIS A 34 -6.11 -12.83 0.05
CA HIS A 34 -5.85 -11.61 -0.72
C HIS A 34 -6.02 -10.32 0.09
N ASP A 35 -6.78 -10.34 1.19
CA ASP A 35 -6.97 -9.17 2.04
C ASP A 35 -5.67 -8.77 2.76
N LEU A 36 -4.73 -9.71 2.93
CA LEU A 36 -3.36 -9.40 3.40
C LEU A 36 -2.63 -8.47 2.42
N ARG A 37 -2.77 -8.71 1.12
CA ARG A 37 -2.18 -7.85 0.08
C ARG A 37 -2.82 -6.47 0.07
N HIS A 38 -4.13 -6.38 0.28
CA HIS A 38 -4.82 -5.10 0.46
C HIS A 38 -4.32 -4.35 1.70
N THR A 39 -4.18 -5.05 2.82
CA THR A 39 -3.68 -4.47 4.07
C THR A 39 -2.27 -3.92 3.92
N TRP A 40 -1.36 -4.71 3.32
CA TRP A 40 0.00 -4.29 3.01
C TRP A 40 0.04 -3.02 2.14
N ALA A 41 -0.74 -2.99 1.06
CA ALA A 41 -0.82 -1.84 0.18
C ALA A 41 -1.33 -0.58 0.89
N SER A 42 -2.39 -0.72 1.68
CA SER A 42 -2.95 0.35 2.50
C SER A 42 -1.95 0.93 3.49
N TRP A 43 -1.13 0.09 4.13
CA TRP A 43 -0.10 0.57 5.06
C TRP A 43 1.03 1.32 4.37
N LEU A 44 1.46 0.87 3.19
CA LEU A 44 2.52 1.57 2.44
C LEU A 44 2.07 2.95 1.97
N VAL A 45 0.83 3.09 1.47
CA VAL A 45 0.32 4.42 1.10
C VAL A 45 0.20 5.33 2.33
N GLN A 46 -0.24 4.79 3.47
CA GLN A 46 -0.28 5.54 4.73
C GLN A 46 1.12 5.94 5.21
N ALA A 47 2.13 5.13 4.96
CA ALA A 47 3.52 5.45 5.26
C ALA A 47 4.14 6.49 4.30
N GLY A 48 3.39 6.97 3.30
CA GLY A 48 3.87 7.96 2.34
C GLY A 48 4.62 7.37 1.15
N VAL A 49 4.44 6.08 0.85
CA VAL A 49 5.04 5.47 -0.35
C VAL A 49 4.28 5.90 -1.60
N PRO A 50 4.97 6.40 -2.64
CA PRO A 50 4.32 6.81 -3.88
C PRO A 50 3.68 5.61 -4.61
N LEU A 51 2.56 5.87 -5.28
CA LEU A 51 1.76 4.83 -5.96
C LEU A 51 2.52 4.09 -7.06
N SER A 52 3.48 4.75 -7.73
CA SER A 52 4.34 4.13 -8.74
C SER A 52 5.22 3.02 -8.14
N ALA A 53 5.90 3.32 -7.04
CA ALA A 53 6.70 2.34 -6.31
C ALA A 53 5.82 1.20 -5.76
N LEU A 54 4.63 1.53 -5.27
CA LEU A 54 3.68 0.52 -4.83
C LEU A 54 3.24 -0.41 -5.98
N GLN A 55 3.00 0.14 -7.17
CA GLN A 55 2.64 -0.63 -8.36
C GLN A 55 3.71 -1.67 -8.70
N GLU A 56 4.97 -1.25 -8.73
CA GLU A 56 6.12 -2.11 -9.02
C GLU A 56 6.30 -3.19 -7.95
N MET A 57 6.26 -2.83 -6.67
CA MET A 57 6.44 -3.78 -5.56
C MET A 57 5.33 -4.83 -5.51
N GLY A 58 4.09 -4.46 -5.83
CA GLY A 58 3.00 -5.42 -5.85
C GLY A 58 2.90 -6.19 -7.17
N GLY A 59 3.49 -5.71 -8.26
CA GLY A 59 3.31 -6.30 -9.58
C GLY A 59 1.87 -6.14 -10.10
N TRP A 60 1.30 -4.95 -9.96
CA TRP A 60 0.01 -4.62 -10.59
C TRP A 60 0.21 -4.28 -12.06
N GLU A 61 -0.60 -4.86 -12.93
CA GLU A 61 -0.54 -4.64 -14.39
C GLU A 61 -0.82 -3.19 -14.80
N SER A 62 -1.55 -2.44 -13.96
CA SER A 62 -1.88 -1.04 -14.24
C SER A 62 -1.93 -0.19 -12.97
N ILE A 63 -1.62 1.09 -13.13
CA ILE A 63 -1.70 2.07 -12.05
C ILE A 63 -3.15 2.26 -11.57
N GLU A 64 -4.12 2.06 -12.45
CA GLU A 64 -5.56 2.14 -12.13
C GLU A 64 -5.93 1.20 -10.99
N MET A 65 -5.34 0.00 -10.94
CA MET A 65 -5.55 -0.97 -9.86
C MET A 65 -4.97 -0.52 -8.52
N VAL A 66 -3.97 0.37 -8.52
CA VAL A 66 -3.32 0.89 -7.32
C VAL A 66 -3.99 2.17 -6.83
N ARG A 67 -4.66 2.92 -7.73
CA ARG A 67 -5.42 4.15 -7.39
C ARG A 67 -6.46 3.94 -6.31
N ARG A 68 -6.99 2.72 -6.14
CA ARG A 68 -7.87 2.35 -5.02
C ARG A 68 -7.29 2.70 -3.65
N TYR A 69 -5.97 2.77 -3.49
CA TYR A 69 -5.32 3.12 -2.22
C TYR A 69 -4.93 4.59 -2.11
N ALA A 70 -5.01 5.37 -3.20
CA ALA A 70 -4.53 6.75 -3.26
C ALA A 70 -5.13 7.65 -2.18
N HIS A 71 -6.40 7.40 -1.81
CA HIS A 71 -7.12 8.16 -0.79
C HIS A 71 -6.58 7.97 0.64
N LEU A 72 -5.79 6.92 0.89
CA LEU A 72 -5.19 6.65 2.20
C LEU A 72 -3.91 7.46 2.46
N SER A 73 -3.47 8.23 1.47
CA SER A 73 -2.35 9.15 1.57
C SER A 73 -2.62 10.20 2.67
N PRO A 74 -1.89 10.20 3.80
CA PRO A 74 -2.21 11.08 4.91
C PRO A 74 -1.86 12.54 4.64
N ASN A 75 -0.94 12.83 3.71
CA ASN A 75 -0.44 14.18 3.49
C ASN A 75 0.38 14.37 2.20
N HIS A 76 0.30 13.47 1.20
CA HIS A 76 1.17 13.58 0.02
C HIS A 76 1.06 14.94 -0.67
N LEU A 77 -0.11 15.56 -0.72
CA LEU A 77 -0.27 16.89 -1.31
C LEU A 77 0.46 17.99 -0.52
N THR A 78 0.40 17.96 0.80
CA THR A 78 1.02 18.98 1.66
C THR A 78 2.54 18.89 1.66
N GLU A 79 3.10 17.67 1.74
CA GLU A 79 4.55 17.47 1.71
C GLU A 79 5.16 17.70 0.32
N HIS A 80 4.45 17.31 -0.76
CA HIS A 80 4.90 17.64 -2.12
C HIS A 80 4.75 19.13 -2.44
N ALA A 81 3.71 19.79 -1.93
CA ALA A 81 3.56 21.25 -2.06
C ALA A 81 4.69 21.97 -1.32
N ARG A 82 5.06 21.54 -0.11
CA ARG A 82 6.16 22.13 0.66
C ARG A 82 7.51 22.06 -0.07
N LYS A 83 7.74 21.07 -0.93
CA LYS A 83 8.96 21.03 -1.77
C LYS A 83 9.06 22.20 -2.74
N ILE A 84 7.93 22.75 -3.19
CA ILE A 84 7.98 23.95 -4.03
C ILE A 84 8.43 25.16 -3.23
N ASP A 85 8.11 25.25 -1.94
CA ASP A 85 8.57 26.33 -1.06
C ASP A 85 10.09 26.29 -0.86
N GLU A 86 10.70 25.09 -0.84
CA GLU A 86 12.15 24.92 -0.80
C GLU A 86 12.83 25.30 -2.12
N VAL A 87 12.23 24.93 -3.27
CA VAL A 87 12.75 25.24 -4.60
C VAL A 87 12.58 26.73 -4.95
N MET A 88 11.50 27.35 -4.50
CA MET A 88 11.13 28.74 -4.81
C MET A 88 11.73 29.77 -3.84
N GLY A 89 12.75 29.38 -3.06
CA GLY A 89 13.37 30.17 -1.99
C GLY A 89 13.26 31.69 -2.14
N PHE A 90 12.68 32.33 -1.11
CA PHE A 90 12.50 33.79 -0.94
C PHE A 90 11.80 34.58 -2.07
N ASN A 91 11.40 33.95 -3.19
CA ASN A 91 10.74 34.61 -4.32
C ASN A 91 9.27 34.21 -4.48
N VAL A 92 8.65 33.71 -3.43
CA VAL A 92 7.19 33.53 -3.36
C VAL A 92 6.57 34.74 -2.67
N THR A 93 5.60 35.36 -3.35
CA THR A 93 4.69 36.42 -2.87
C THR A 93 3.77 35.94 -1.74
N ASN A 94 4.23 35.04 -0.87
CA ASN A 94 3.45 34.55 0.25
C ASN A 94 3.54 35.55 1.41
N LEU A 95 2.54 36.45 1.47
CA LEU A 95 2.37 37.46 2.52
C LEU A 95 2.32 36.86 3.93
N ALA A 96 2.02 35.56 4.08
CA ALA A 96 2.00 34.90 5.40
C ALA A 96 3.41 34.74 6.01
N LEU A 97 4.47 34.67 5.18
CA LEU A 97 5.86 34.58 5.65
C LEU A 97 6.47 35.95 5.95
N LEU A 98 5.97 37.02 5.33
CA LEU A 98 6.46 38.39 5.54
C LEU A 98 6.21 38.91 6.97
N LYS A 99 5.15 38.44 7.64
CA LYS A 99 4.90 38.82 9.05
C LYS A 99 6.00 38.34 10.00
N LYS A 100 6.60 37.17 9.75
CA LYS A 100 7.62 36.60 10.64
C LYS A 100 8.98 37.33 10.57
N VAL A 101 9.24 38.05 9.48
CA VAL A 101 10.49 38.81 9.29
C VAL A 101 10.36 40.24 9.85
N ALA A 102 9.14 40.79 9.92
CA ALA A 102 8.91 42.13 10.46
C ALA A 102 8.96 42.19 12.01
N ASP A 103 8.83 41.04 12.68
CA ASP A 103 8.76 40.92 14.14
C ASP A 103 10.10 40.50 14.78
N ASN A 104 11.24 40.62 14.08
CA ASN A 104 12.57 40.23 14.59
C ASN A 104 13.62 41.32 14.39
#